data_AF-A0A654M2Q0-F1
#
_entry.id   AF-A0A654M2Q0-F1
#
_cell.length_a   1.000
_cell.length_b   1.000
_cell.length_c   1.000
_cell.angle_alpha   90.00
_cell.angle_beta   90.00
_cell.angle_gamma   90.00
#
_symmetry.space_group_name_H-M   'P 1'
#
loop_
_entity.id
_entity.type
_entity.pdbx_description
1 polymer ?
#
loop_
_entity_poly.entity_id
_entity_poly.type
_entity_poly.pdbx_seq_one_letter_code
_entity_poly.pdbx_strand_id
1 'polypeptide(L)'
;MIGVCYFDFGIMTELLITCVKKNAQGNILQVGINGDIFDVKTIAEKIWSRENMYFTIANGIRVRVFALRHPSTNEPYLTTTTNLKLPNNLKYLPKCQ
;
A
#
# COMPACT_ATOMS: atom_id res chain seq x y z
N MET A 1 -37.31 23.34 3.46
CA MET A 1 -35.96 22.92 3.92
C MET A 1 -35.63 21.60 3.24
N ILE A 2 -34.86 21.64 2.16
CA ILE A 2 -34.54 20.45 1.37
C ILE A 2 -33.30 19.85 2.02
N GLY A 3 -33.51 18.83 2.85
CA GLY A 3 -32.43 18.05 3.44
C GLY A 3 -31.75 17.26 2.33
N VAL A 4 -30.62 17.75 1.86
CA VAL A 4 -29.75 17.01 0.95
C VAL A 4 -29.00 16.00 1.82
N CYS A 5 -29.54 14.78 1.94
CA CYS A 5 -28.81 13.65 2.47
C CYS A 5 -27.70 13.32 1.48
N TYR A 6 -26.51 13.89 1.69
CA TYR A 6 -25.30 13.36 1.06
C TYR A 6 -25.09 11.97 1.66
N PHE A 7 -25.50 10.95 0.91
CA PHE A 7 -24.97 9.61 1.08
C PHE A 7 -23.48 9.71 0.74
N ASP A 8 -22.64 9.91 1.76
CA ASP A 8 -21.23 9.54 1.75
C ASP A 8 -21.18 8.01 1.61
N PHE A 9 -21.46 7.52 0.41
CA PHE A 9 -20.98 6.22 -0.03
C PHE A 9 -19.46 6.36 -0.01
N GLY A 10 -18.83 5.95 1.09
CA GLY A 10 -17.38 5.81 1.18
C GLY A 10 -16.94 4.84 0.11
N ILE A 11 -16.63 5.36 -1.08
CA ILE A 11 -16.19 4.58 -2.22
C ILE A 11 -14.81 4.08 -1.87
N MET A 12 -14.71 2.85 -1.35
CA MET A 12 -13.41 2.22 -1.12
C MET A 12 -12.69 2.17 -2.47
N THR A 13 -11.70 3.03 -2.64
CA THR A 13 -10.97 3.11 -3.90
C THR A 13 -9.94 2.01 -3.92
N GLU A 14 -9.95 1.23 -4.99
CA GLU A 14 -8.93 0.22 -5.22
C GLU A 14 -7.75 0.83 -5.98
N LEU A 15 -6.58 0.80 -5.37
CA LEU A 15 -5.36 1.39 -5.91
C LEU A 15 -4.34 0.30 -6.24
N LEU A 16 -3.58 0.50 -7.31
CA LEU A 16 -2.55 -0.43 -7.76
C LEU A 16 -1.16 0.16 -7.51
N ILE A 17 -0.37 -0.55 -6.71
CA ILE A 17 1.04 -0.28 -6.52
C ILE A 17 1.79 -0.92 -7.70
N THR A 18 2.50 -0.11 -8.47
CA THR A 18 3.20 -0.53 -9.70
C THR A 18 4.71 -0.54 -9.56
N CYS A 19 5.27 0.27 -8.65
CA CYS A 19 6.71 0.36 -8.45
C CYS A 19 7.07 0.65 -6.99
N VAL A 20 8.34 0.48 -6.63
CA VAL A 20 8.86 0.77 -5.30
C VAL A 20 10.14 1.60 -5.35
N LYS A 21 10.32 2.50 -4.39
CA LYS A 21 11.57 3.22 -4.18
C LYS A 21 12.21 2.75 -2.88
N LYS A 22 13.48 2.37 -2.99
CA LYS A 22 14.26 1.79 -1.89
C LYS A 22 15.30 2.79 -1.41
N ASN A 23 15.61 2.77 -0.12
CA ASN A 23 16.73 3.53 0.44
C ASN A 23 18.07 2.83 0.15
N ALA A 24 19.18 3.46 0.57
CA ALA A 24 20.53 2.92 0.41
C ALA A 24 20.75 1.54 1.09
N GLN A 25 19.94 1.22 2.10
CA GLN A 25 19.98 -0.07 2.83
C GLN A 25 19.09 -1.14 2.17
N GLY A 26 18.38 -0.81 1.08
CA GLY A 26 17.49 -1.73 0.36
C GLY A 26 16.08 -1.85 0.93
N ASN A 27 15.72 -1.03 1.93
CA ASN A 27 14.37 -0.96 2.50
C ASN A 27 13.44 -0.15 1.62
N ILE A 28 12.18 -0.59 1.47
CA ILE A 28 11.17 0.13 0.69
C ILE A 28 10.65 1.28 1.53
N LEU A 29 10.90 2.52 1.09
CA LEU A 29 10.41 3.73 1.76
C LEU A 29 9.19 4.32 1.07
N GLN A 30 9.13 4.21 -0.25
CA GLN A 30 8.07 4.80 -1.05
C GLN A 30 7.56 3.80 -2.08
N VAL A 31 6.31 3.98 -2.51
CA VAL A 31 5.63 3.14 -3.48
C VAL A 31 4.96 4.02 -4.53
N GLY A 32 5.01 3.59 -5.78
CA GLY A 32 4.35 4.28 -6.88
C GLY A 32 2.95 3.74 -7.11
N ILE A 33 1.98 4.65 -7.16
CA ILE A 33 0.57 4.36 -7.41
C ILE A 33 0.09 5.34 -8.46
N ASN A 34 -0.41 4.84 -9.59
CA ASN A 34 -0.93 5.66 -10.71
C ASN A 34 0.05 6.74 -11.24
N GLY A 35 1.36 6.52 -11.10
CA GLY A 35 2.40 7.48 -11.53
C GLY A 35 2.89 8.42 -10.44
N ASP A 36 2.17 8.52 -9.31
CA ASP A 36 2.58 9.30 -8.15
C ASP A 36 3.36 8.45 -7.15
N ILE A 37 4.28 9.07 -6.41
CA ILE A 37 5.09 8.40 -5.38
C ILE A 37 4.56 8.77 -4.00
N PHE A 38 4.24 7.76 -3.20
CA PHE A 38 3.73 7.91 -1.84
C PHE A 38 4.62 7.21 -0.83
N ASP A 39 4.75 7.78 0.36
CA ASP A 39 5.47 7.16 1.45
C ASP A 39 4.72 5.93 1.99
N VAL A 40 5.48 4.90 2.37
CA VAL A 40 4.95 3.67 2.98
C VAL A 40 4.11 3.98 4.22
N LYS A 41 4.51 4.98 5.02
CA LYS A 41 3.77 5.41 6.21
C LYS A 41 2.38 5.92 5.86
N THR A 42 2.27 6.80 4.86
CA THR A 42 0.98 7.34 4.39
C THR A 42 0.08 6.24 3.86
N ILE A 43 0.62 5.31 3.06
CA ILE A 43 -0.16 4.18 2.54
C ILE A 43 -0.61 3.25 3.67
N ALA A 44 0.26 2.99 4.65
CA ALA A 44 -0.08 2.17 5.81
C ALA A 44 -1.22 2.78 6.63
N GLU A 45 -1.18 4.09 6.88
CA GLU A 45 -2.25 4.83 7.56
C GLU A 45 -3.57 4.72 6.79
N LYS A 46 -3.56 4.89 5.46
CA LYS A 46 -4.74 4.75 4.60
C LYS A 46 -5.31 3.32 4.55
N ILE A 47 -4.45 2.31 4.67
CA ILE A 47 -4.89 0.90 4.79
C ILE A 47 -5.57 0.68 6.13
N TRP A 48 -4.97 1.14 7.23
CA TRP A 48 -5.52 0.95 8.58
C TRP A 48 -6.81 1.75 8.82
N SER A 49 -6.92 2.95 8.25
CA SER A 49 -8.15 3.74 8.27
C SER A 49 -9.27 3.14 7.42
N ARG A 50 -8.99 2.09 6.65
CA ARG A 50 -9.92 1.44 5.70
C ARG A 50 -10.45 2.39 4.63
N GLU A 51 -9.73 3.48 4.36
CA GLU A 51 -10.09 4.46 3.33
C GLU A 51 -9.94 3.85 1.93
N ASN A 52 -8.85 3.11 1.70
CA ASN A 52 -8.51 2.56 0.38
C ASN A 52 -8.02 1.11 0.47
N MET A 53 -8.25 0.35 -0.61
CA MET A 53 -7.67 -0.99 -0.77
C MET A 53 -6.52 -0.95 -1.75
N TYR A 54 -5.38 -1.52 -1.37
CA TYR A 54 -4.18 -1.51 -2.20
C TYR A 54 -3.87 -2.90 -2.72
N PHE A 55 -3.47 -2.96 -3.99
CA PHE A 55 -3.15 -4.17 -4.70
C PHE A 55 -1.83 -4.03 -5.45
N THR A 56 -1.30 -5.15 -5.91
CA THR A 56 -0.09 -5.26 -6.73
C THR A 56 -0.25 -6.45 -7.67
N ILE A 57 0.47 -6.46 -8.79
CA ILE A 57 0.50 -7.62 -9.71
C ILE A 57 1.75 -8.44 -9.42
N ALA A 58 1.55 -9.66 -8.92
CA ALA A 58 2.62 -10.64 -8.71
C ALA A 58 2.39 -11.84 -9.63
N ASN A 59 3.35 -12.15 -10.50
CA ASN A 59 3.26 -13.25 -11.48
C ASN A 59 1.96 -13.23 -12.32
N GLY A 60 1.52 -12.03 -12.73
CA GLY A 60 0.27 -11.85 -13.50
C GLY A 60 -1.02 -11.92 -12.69
N ILE A 61 -0.95 -12.12 -11.37
CA ILE A 61 -2.10 -12.22 -10.48
C ILE A 61 -2.20 -10.96 -9.62
N ARG A 62 -3.42 -10.44 -9.47
CA ARG A 62 -3.70 -9.32 -8.56
C ARG A 62 -3.70 -9.81 -7.11
N VAL A 63 -2.78 -9.30 -6.31
CA VAL A 63 -2.60 -9.65 -4.90
C VAL A 63 -2.84 -8.44 -4.03
N ARG A 64 -3.57 -8.64 -2.91
CA ARG A 64 -3.85 -7.57 -1.95
C ARG A 64 -2.63 -7.24 -1.10
N VAL A 65 -2.43 -5.96 -0.87
CA VAL A 65 -1.39 -5.39 -0.01
C VAL A 65 -1.98 -5.05 1.36
N PHE A 66 -1.21 -5.34 2.39
CA PHE A 66 -1.52 -5.10 3.80
C PHE A 66 -0.42 -4.25 4.41
N ALA A 67 -0.81 -3.48 5.41
CA ALA A 67 0.10 -2.74 6.26
C ALA A 67 0.24 -3.44 7.61
N LEU A 68 1.48 -3.74 8.00
CA LEU A 68 1.83 -4.32 9.29
C LEU A 68 2.89 -3.45 9.98
N ARG A 69 3.14 -3.71 11.26
CA ARG A 69 4.17 -3.04 12.05
C ARG A 69 5.28 -4.01 12.40
N HIS A 70 6.53 -3.57 12.27
CA HIS A 70 7.67 -4.40 12.64
C HIS A 70 7.67 -4.60 14.16
N PRO A 71 7.78 -5.83 14.69
CA PRO A 71 7.60 -6.11 16.12
C PRO A 71 8.65 -5.43 17.00
N SER A 72 9.86 -5.20 16.48
CA SER A 72 10.97 -4.61 17.26
C SER A 72 11.09 -3.09 17.13
N THR A 73 10.73 -2.51 15.98
CA THR A 73 10.93 -1.07 15.71
C THR A 73 9.61 -0.30 15.65
N ASN A 74 8.48 -1.01 15.65
CA ASN A 74 7.14 -0.46 15.47
C ASN A 74 6.93 0.31 14.15
N GLU A 75 7.88 0.20 13.21
CA GLU A 75 7.82 0.89 11.92
C GLU A 75 6.79 0.22 10.99
N PRO A 76 5.98 1.02 10.27
CA PRO A 76 5.04 0.50 9.29
C PRO A 76 5.77 -0.09 8.09
N TYR A 77 5.32 -1.24 7.63
CA TYR A 77 5.78 -1.83 6.36
C TYR A 77 4.61 -2.44 5.58
N LEU A 78 4.77 -2.52 4.26
CA LEU A 78 3.79 -3.12 3.36
C LEU A 78 4.17 -4.57 3.02
N THR A 79 3.18 -5.45 2.99
CA THR A 79 3.32 -6.87 2.64
C THR A 79 2.12 -7.37 1.84
N THR A 80 2.22 -8.55 1.22
CA THR A 80 1.14 -9.18 0.45
C THR A 80 0.59 -10.41 1.18
N THR A 81 -0.68 -10.77 0.93
CA THR A 81 -1.32 -11.99 1.51
C THR A 81 -0.51 -13.27 1.31
N THR A 82 0.21 -13.35 0.18
CA THR A 82 0.96 -14.54 -0.22
C THR A 82 2.17 -14.85 0.66
N ASN A 83 2.63 -13.91 1.50
CA ASN A 83 3.79 -14.16 2.34
C ASN A 83 3.78 -13.31 3.63
N LEU A 84 2.93 -13.70 4.59
CA LEU A 84 2.76 -13.01 5.88
C LEU A 84 4.01 -13.04 6.78
N LYS A 85 5.06 -13.81 6.45
CA LYS A 85 6.22 -14.06 7.32
C LYS A 85 7.42 -13.14 7.09
N LEU A 86 7.42 -12.28 6.07
CA LEU A 86 8.59 -11.45 5.74
C LEU A 86 8.24 -9.96 5.55
N PRO A 87 9.00 -9.02 6.14
CA PRO A 87 8.96 -7.63 5.71
C PRO A 87 9.52 -7.51 4.28
N ASN A 88 8.99 -6.56 3.50
CA ASN A 88 9.45 -6.22 2.14
C ASN A 88 9.15 -7.24 1.04
N ASN A 89 7.96 -7.86 1.02
CA ASN A 89 7.60 -8.74 -0.10
C ASN A 89 7.30 -8.02 -1.41
N LEU A 90 7.25 -6.69 -1.44
CA LEU A 90 7.11 -5.91 -2.68
C LEU A 90 8.43 -5.77 -3.45
N LYS A 91 9.51 -6.47 -3.05
CA LYS A 91 10.83 -6.39 -3.71
C LYS A 91 10.83 -6.77 -5.19
N TYR A 92 9.87 -7.58 -5.62
CA TYR A 92 9.70 -8.00 -7.03
C TYR A 92 9.17 -6.88 -7.92
N LEU A 93 8.59 -5.82 -7.34
CA LEU A 93 8.15 -4.68 -8.11
C LEU A 93 9.34 -3.91 -8.69
N PRO A 94 9.19 -3.35 -9.90
CA PRO A 94 10.22 -2.52 -10.50
C PRO A 94 10.51 -1.28 -9.65
N LYS A 95 11.66 -0.65 -9.89
CA LYS A 95 11.97 0.65 -9.30
C LYS A 95 11.09 1.73 -9.93
N CYS A 96 10.62 2.68 -9.13
CA CYS A 96 9.99 3.88 -9.68
C CYS A 96 11.02 4.69 -10.46
N GLN A 97 10.59 5.27 -11.60
CA GLN A 97 11.40 6.17 -12.41
C GLN A 97 11.60 7.53 -11.72
#